data_AF-A0A2I8DEE8-F1
#
_entry.id   AF-A0A2I8DEE8-F1
#
_cell.length_a   1.000
_cell.length_b   1.000
_cell.length_c   1.000
_cell.angle_alpha   90.00
_cell.angle_beta   90.00
_cell.angle_gamma   90.00
#
_symmetry.space_group_name_H-M   'P 1'
#
loop_
_entity.id
_entity.type
_entity.pdbx_description
1 polymer ?
#
loop_
_entity_poly.entity_id
_entity_poly.type
_entity_poly.pdbx_seq_one_letter_code
_entity_poly.pdbx_strand_id
1 'polypeptide(L)'
;MKEFWQTCVSRLEQELPPQQISAWIRPLVPLAYDETQAVLRVAAPNRFKLDWVRKNFSHQIEALAAEWFERPVQVQFELPSHGATPRMPVAPVRPAATQGAAPTGGAPPPAAAPPPAMVAQTAAASNAAAAVNADAANIVYERSRLNTDLTFENFVTGKANQLARAAALQVAENPGTSYNPLFLYGGVGLGKTHLIHAIGNAMVAAGTGVRVRYVHADQYVSDVVKAYQRKAFDDFKRYYHSLDLLLIDDIQFFSGKNRTQEEFFYAFEAMVAQRKQIIITSDTYPKELSGIDSRLISRFDSGLTVAIEPPELEMRVAILLRKAESEGVPMPEEVAFFIAKHLRSNVRELEGALRKVLAYARFHGRDVLTVDVCKEALKDLLSVSNGQITVENIQKTVADFYKIKVADMYSKRRPANIALPRQVAMYLAKELTQKSLPEIGDLFGGRDHTTVLHAVRKISDARAKQAELNHTLHVLEQTLKG
;
A
#
# COMPACT_ATOMS: atom_id res chain seq x y z
N MET A 1 -8.58 12.08 -42.35
CA MET A 1 -8.58 11.49 -40.99
C MET A 1 -7.26 11.63 -40.26
N LYS A 2 -6.14 11.10 -40.78
CA LYS A 2 -4.82 11.27 -40.14
C LYS A 2 -4.34 12.74 -40.14
N GLU A 3 -4.57 13.48 -41.24
CA GLU A 3 -4.26 14.91 -41.33
C GLU A 3 -5.12 15.75 -40.38
N PHE A 4 -6.45 15.55 -40.37
CA PHE A 4 -7.37 16.17 -39.40
C PHE A 4 -6.94 15.93 -37.95
N TRP A 5 -6.61 14.68 -37.59
CA TRP A 5 -6.20 14.35 -36.24
C TRP A 5 -4.86 14.97 -35.85
N GLN A 6 -3.91 15.06 -36.79
CA GLN A 6 -2.67 15.79 -36.57
C GLN A 6 -2.93 17.29 -36.34
N THR A 7 -3.81 17.91 -37.12
CA THR A 7 -4.19 19.31 -36.92
C THR A 7 -4.94 19.53 -35.60
N CYS A 8 -5.84 18.62 -35.20
CA CYS A 8 -6.49 18.67 -33.89
C CYS A 8 -5.49 18.56 -32.74
N VAL A 9 -4.53 17.62 -32.82
CA VAL A 9 -3.50 17.45 -31.80
C VAL A 9 -2.60 18.69 -31.72
N SER A 10 -2.17 19.25 -32.86
CA SER A 10 -1.36 20.47 -32.88
C SER A 10 -2.09 21.70 -32.36
N ARG A 11 -3.41 21.80 -32.54
CA ARG A 11 -4.21 22.91 -32.00
C ARG A 11 -4.48 22.74 -30.50
N LEU A 12 -4.75 21.52 -30.05
CA LEU A 12 -4.88 21.18 -28.62
C LEU A 12 -3.53 21.32 -27.88
N GLU A 13 -2.40 21.15 -28.57
CA GLU A 13 -1.06 21.42 -28.04
C GLU A 13 -0.79 22.91 -27.72
N GLN A 14 -1.52 23.83 -28.37
CA GLN A 14 -1.39 25.27 -28.09
C GLN A 14 -2.23 25.72 -26.88
N GLU A 15 -3.30 24.99 -26.54
CA GLU A 15 -4.23 25.37 -25.47
C GLU A 15 -4.04 24.59 -24.16
N LEU A 16 -3.39 23.41 -24.20
CA LEU A 16 -3.29 22.51 -23.04
C LEU A 16 -1.84 22.24 -22.59
N PRO A 17 -1.61 21.96 -21.29
CA PRO A 17 -0.30 21.55 -20.79
C PRO A 17 0.18 20.24 -21.45
N PRO A 18 1.47 20.11 -21.80
CA PRO A 18 2.01 18.95 -22.53
C PRO A 18 1.84 17.59 -21.81
N GLN A 19 1.66 17.63 -20.49
CA GLN A 19 1.35 16.46 -19.68
C GLN A 19 -0.07 15.91 -19.93
N GLN A 20 -1.04 16.77 -20.23
CA GLN A 20 -2.42 16.33 -20.50
C GLN A 20 -2.55 15.76 -21.92
N ILE A 21 -1.89 16.37 -22.91
CA ILE A 21 -1.89 15.88 -24.30
C ILE A 21 -1.23 14.51 -24.40
N SER A 22 -0.07 14.32 -23.77
CA SER A 22 0.63 13.04 -23.78
C SER A 22 -0.14 11.93 -23.05
N ALA A 23 -0.83 12.25 -21.95
CA ALA A 23 -1.57 11.28 -21.16
C ALA A 23 -2.94 10.88 -21.75
N TRP A 24 -3.66 11.82 -22.37
CA TRP A 24 -5.09 11.68 -22.69
C TRP A 24 -5.44 11.80 -24.17
N ILE A 25 -4.73 12.62 -24.95
CA ILE A 25 -5.09 12.90 -26.35
C ILE A 25 -4.26 12.03 -27.31
N ARG A 26 -2.95 11.94 -27.11
CA ARG A 26 -2.03 11.12 -27.92
C ARG A 26 -2.38 9.62 -28.00
N PRO A 27 -2.99 8.98 -26.97
CA PRO A 27 -3.38 7.58 -27.03
C PRO A 27 -4.66 7.29 -27.82
N LEU A 28 -5.39 8.31 -28.28
CA LEU A 28 -6.64 8.14 -29.02
C LEU A 28 -6.36 7.88 -30.50
N VAL A 29 -7.11 6.95 -31.09
CA VAL A 29 -6.97 6.59 -32.51
C VAL A 29 -8.26 6.94 -33.25
N PRO A 30 -8.25 7.87 -34.23
CA PRO A 30 -9.42 8.13 -35.06
C PRO A 30 -9.68 6.92 -35.98
N LEU A 31 -10.88 6.31 -35.89
CA LEU A 31 -11.23 5.12 -36.66
C LEU A 31 -11.83 5.47 -38.02
N ALA A 32 -12.90 6.28 -38.05
CA ALA A 32 -13.59 6.67 -39.28
C ALA A 32 -14.42 7.94 -39.08
N TYR A 33 -14.65 8.68 -40.16
CA TYR A 33 -15.64 9.76 -40.23
C TYR A 33 -16.71 9.33 -41.23
N ASP A 34 -17.97 9.32 -40.79
CA ASP A 34 -19.10 9.02 -41.66
C ASP A 34 -19.67 10.33 -42.23
N GLU A 35 -19.42 10.59 -43.52
CA GLU A 35 -19.87 11.80 -44.23
C GLU A 35 -21.40 11.91 -44.33
N THR A 36 -22.13 10.79 -44.25
CA THR A 36 -23.60 10.78 -44.34
C THR A 36 -24.29 11.05 -43.02
N GLN A 37 -23.63 10.74 -41.89
CA GLN A 37 -24.18 10.94 -40.54
C GLN A 37 -23.49 12.06 -39.75
N ALA A 38 -22.41 12.65 -40.27
CA ALA A 38 -21.59 13.65 -39.59
C ALA A 38 -21.12 13.16 -38.19
N VAL A 39 -20.72 11.88 -38.09
CA VAL A 39 -20.23 11.27 -36.84
C VAL A 39 -18.75 10.95 -36.96
N LEU A 40 -17.95 11.44 -36.01
CA LEU A 40 -16.53 11.13 -35.87
C LEU A 40 -16.35 10.01 -34.84
N ARG A 41 -15.83 8.85 -35.27
CA ARG A 41 -15.56 7.70 -34.38
C ARG A 41 -14.11 7.72 -33.90
N VAL A 42 -13.92 7.85 -32.59
CA VAL A 42 -12.60 7.88 -31.94
C VAL A 42 -12.46 6.69 -30.99
N ALA A 43 -11.43 5.88 -31.19
CA ALA A 43 -11.11 4.78 -30.29
C ALA A 43 -10.25 5.27 -29.12
N ALA A 44 -10.69 4.95 -27.90
CA ALA A 44 -9.89 5.13 -26.69
C ALA A 44 -9.36 3.77 -26.22
N PRO A 45 -8.10 3.69 -25.73
CA PRO A 45 -7.49 2.40 -25.39
C PRO A 45 -8.17 1.71 -24.21
N ASN A 46 -8.72 2.47 -23.24
CA ASN A 46 -9.40 1.95 -22.05
C ASN A 46 -10.69 2.74 -21.74
N ARG A 47 -11.67 2.09 -21.10
CA ARG A 47 -12.99 2.67 -20.73
C ARG A 47 -12.87 3.91 -19.84
N PHE A 48 -11.91 3.90 -18.91
CA PHE A 48 -11.64 5.06 -18.05
C PHE A 48 -11.14 6.29 -18.83
N LYS A 49 -10.25 6.10 -19.80
CA LYS A 49 -9.80 7.19 -20.69
C LYS A 49 -10.94 7.67 -21.58
N LEU A 50 -11.80 6.75 -22.04
CA LEU A 50 -13.01 7.09 -22.79
C LEU A 50 -13.93 8.00 -21.97
N ASP A 51 -14.28 7.61 -20.75
CA ASP A 51 -15.19 8.36 -19.89
C ASP A 51 -14.59 9.72 -19.49
N TRP A 52 -13.28 9.79 -19.27
CA TRP A 52 -12.59 11.04 -18.92
C TRP A 52 -12.47 12.01 -20.12
N VAL A 53 -12.08 11.51 -21.29
CA VAL A 53 -12.02 12.32 -22.53
C VAL A 53 -13.42 12.75 -22.97
N ARG A 54 -14.42 11.87 -22.85
CA ARG A 54 -15.82 12.20 -23.14
C ARG A 54 -16.35 13.28 -22.21
N LYS A 55 -15.97 13.27 -20.93
CA LYS A 55 -16.45 14.26 -19.95
C LYS A 55 -15.77 15.61 -20.07
N ASN A 56 -14.48 15.63 -20.39
CA ASN A 56 -13.68 16.87 -20.33
C ASN A 56 -13.36 17.47 -21.71
N PHE A 57 -13.32 16.67 -22.78
CA PHE A 57 -12.82 17.10 -24.10
C PHE A 57 -13.81 16.87 -25.26
N SER A 58 -14.99 16.29 -25.02
CA SER A 58 -16.02 16.10 -26.06
C SER A 58 -16.37 17.41 -26.77
N HIS A 59 -16.70 18.46 -26.01
CA HIS A 59 -17.10 19.75 -26.56
C HIS A 59 -15.98 20.45 -27.37
N GLN A 60 -14.72 20.28 -26.96
CA GLN A 60 -13.57 20.87 -27.67
C GLN A 60 -13.28 20.13 -28.98
N ILE A 61 -13.37 18.79 -28.97
CA ILE A 61 -13.17 17.97 -30.18
C ILE A 61 -14.33 18.18 -31.16
N GLU A 62 -15.57 18.33 -30.67
CA GLU A 62 -16.74 18.66 -31.49
C GLU A 62 -16.62 20.05 -32.13
N ALA A 63 -16.15 21.07 -31.40
CA ALA A 63 -15.94 22.40 -31.94
C ALA A 63 -14.84 22.44 -33.02
N LEU A 64 -13.72 21.75 -32.80
CA LEU A 64 -12.63 21.64 -33.78
C LEU A 64 -13.03 20.80 -35.01
N ALA A 65 -13.85 19.76 -34.81
CA ALA A 65 -14.42 18.99 -35.92
C ALA A 65 -15.39 19.84 -36.73
N ALA A 66 -16.22 20.67 -36.08
CA ALA A 66 -17.16 21.54 -36.77
C ALA A 66 -16.49 22.68 -37.56
N GLU A 67 -15.40 23.24 -37.04
CA GLU A 67 -14.57 24.24 -37.74
C GLU A 67 -13.87 23.64 -38.96
N TRP A 68 -13.39 22.40 -38.86
CA TRP A 68 -12.66 21.75 -39.95
C TRP A 68 -13.56 21.17 -41.06
N PHE A 69 -14.73 20.62 -40.69
CA PHE A 69 -15.66 20.00 -41.63
C PHE A 69 -16.80 20.95 -42.07
N GLU A 70 -16.79 22.21 -41.61
CA GLU A 70 -17.81 23.25 -41.85
C GLU A 70 -19.26 22.78 -41.62
N ARG A 71 -19.44 21.80 -40.72
CA ARG A 71 -20.73 21.16 -40.39
C ARG A 71 -20.74 20.74 -38.92
N PRO A 72 -21.91 20.71 -38.26
CA PRO A 72 -22.00 20.19 -36.90
C PRO A 72 -21.70 18.68 -36.88
N VAL A 73 -20.57 18.29 -36.29
CA VAL A 73 -20.12 16.89 -36.17
C VAL A 73 -20.33 16.40 -34.74
N GLN A 74 -20.94 15.22 -34.58
CA GLN A 74 -21.04 14.55 -33.27
C GLN A 74 -19.88 13.56 -33.09
N VAL A 75 -19.25 13.55 -31.91
CA VAL A 75 -18.11 12.66 -31.63
C VAL A 75 -18.57 11.43 -30.86
N GLN A 76 -18.42 10.25 -31.46
CA GLN A 76 -18.73 8.97 -30.82
C GLN A 76 -17.43 8.28 -30.41
N PHE A 77 -17.26 8.05 -29.10
CA PHE A 77 -16.11 7.34 -28.58
C PHE A 77 -16.41 5.85 -28.46
N GLU A 78 -15.51 5.00 -28.97
CA GLU A 78 -15.65 3.55 -28.95
C GLU A 78 -14.42 2.87 -28.31
N LEU A 79 -14.62 1.69 -27.76
CA LEU A 79 -13.53 0.84 -27.26
C LEU A 79 -13.10 -0.12 -28.37
N PRO A 80 -11.79 -0.37 -28.57
CA PRO A 80 -11.33 -1.34 -29.54
C PRO A 80 -11.83 -2.74 -29.12
N SER A 81 -12.84 -3.22 -29.85
CA SER A 81 -13.35 -4.58 -29.70
C SER A 81 -12.32 -5.55 -30.28
N HIS A 82 -11.60 -6.28 -29.43
CA HIS A 82 -10.78 -7.40 -29.88
C HIS A 82 -11.70 -8.51 -30.40
N GLY A 83 -11.70 -8.72 -31.72
CA GLY A 83 -12.31 -9.89 -32.37
C GLY A 83 -13.50 -9.59 -33.26
N ALA A 84 -13.27 -8.99 -34.42
CA ALA A 84 -14.16 -9.12 -35.57
C ALA A 84 -13.36 -9.76 -36.72
N THR A 85 -13.51 -11.08 -36.88
CA THR A 85 -13.11 -11.77 -38.11
C THR A 85 -14.01 -11.32 -39.27
N PRO A 86 -13.49 -11.24 -40.51
CA PRO A 86 -14.23 -10.68 -41.64
C PRO A 86 -15.24 -11.71 -42.16
N ARG A 87 -16.54 -11.37 -42.17
CA ARG A 87 -17.56 -12.15 -42.90
C ARG A 87 -17.72 -11.60 -44.32
N MET A 88 -17.38 -12.44 -45.29
CA MET A 88 -17.76 -12.31 -46.70
C MET A 88 -19.01 -13.19 -47.00
N PRO A 89 -19.69 -12.99 -48.16
CA PRO A 89 -21.13 -12.77 -48.22
C PRO A 89 -21.95 -14.02 -48.56
N VAL A 90 -23.21 -14.05 -48.12
CA VAL A 90 -24.19 -15.08 -48.48
C VAL A 90 -25.28 -14.47 -49.35
N ALA A 91 -25.53 -15.10 -50.50
CA ALA A 91 -26.76 -15.01 -51.27
C ALA A 91 -27.08 -16.42 -51.81
N PRO A 92 -28.29 -16.70 -52.32
CA PRO A 92 -29.58 -16.57 -51.65
C PRO A 92 -30.37 -17.90 -51.72
N VAL A 93 -31.33 -18.14 -50.82
CA VAL A 93 -32.33 -19.20 -51.01
C VAL A 93 -33.74 -18.65 -50.74
N ARG A 94 -34.61 -18.85 -51.73
CA ARG A 94 -36.08 -18.74 -51.73
C ARG A 94 -36.57 -19.96 -52.56
N PRO A 95 -37.87 -20.33 -52.55
CA PRO A 95 -38.82 -20.42 -51.43
C PRO A 95 -39.68 -21.72 -51.51
N ALA A 96 -40.42 -22.06 -50.45
CA ALA A 96 -41.62 -22.91 -50.55
C ALA A 96 -42.62 -22.42 -49.47
N ALA A 97 -43.65 -21.66 -49.86
CA ALA A 97 -45.01 -22.15 -50.16
C ALA A 97 -45.81 -22.47 -48.86
N THR A 98 -46.63 -21.52 -48.41
CA THR A 98 -48.14 -21.57 -48.33
C THR A 98 -48.69 -22.46 -47.21
N GLN A 99 -49.66 -22.12 -46.36
CA GLN A 99 -50.70 -21.08 -46.18
C GLN A 99 -50.91 -21.02 -44.64
N GLY A 100 -51.26 -19.91 -43.97
CA GLY A 100 -52.46 -19.10 -44.17
C GLY A 100 -53.61 -19.63 -43.30
N ALA A 101 -53.77 -19.09 -42.08
CA ALA A 101 -55.06 -18.68 -41.46
C ALA A 101 -55.00 -18.68 -39.92
N ALA A 102 -55.03 -17.48 -39.34
CA ALA A 102 -55.80 -17.22 -38.11
C ALA A 102 -57.29 -17.03 -38.52
N PRO A 103 -58.28 -17.15 -37.61
CA PRO A 103 -58.49 -16.06 -36.66
C PRO A 103 -59.02 -16.47 -35.27
N THR A 104 -59.00 -15.47 -34.36
CA THR A 104 -59.74 -15.32 -33.09
C THR A 104 -59.53 -16.42 -32.04
N GLY A 105 -58.99 -16.16 -30.85
CA GLY A 105 -59.21 -15.02 -29.97
C GLY A 105 -60.00 -15.51 -28.75
N GLY A 106 -59.34 -15.60 -27.60
CA GLY A 106 -59.98 -15.98 -26.33
C GLY A 106 -59.07 -16.84 -25.45
N ALA A 107 -58.58 -16.25 -24.36
CA ALA A 107 -57.77 -16.88 -23.31
C ALA A 107 -58.42 -18.18 -22.77
N PRO A 108 -57.63 -19.15 -22.28
CA PRO A 108 -57.24 -19.14 -20.86
C PRO A 108 -55.84 -19.77 -20.55
N PRO A 109 -55.33 -19.62 -19.31
CA PRO A 109 -54.25 -20.45 -18.75
C PRO A 109 -54.84 -21.74 -18.13
N PRO A 110 -54.13 -22.56 -17.33
CA PRO A 110 -52.71 -22.97 -17.31
C PRO A 110 -52.58 -24.51 -17.37
N ALA A 111 -51.46 -25.09 -17.82
CA ALA A 111 -51.07 -26.46 -17.41
C ALA A 111 -49.62 -26.84 -17.77
N ALA A 112 -48.94 -27.37 -16.75
CA ALA A 112 -48.00 -28.49 -16.77
C ALA A 112 -46.61 -28.32 -17.42
N ALA A 113 -45.60 -28.43 -16.55
CA ALA A 113 -44.19 -28.62 -16.84
C ALA A 113 -43.87 -30.00 -17.46
N PRO A 114 -42.80 -30.13 -18.27
CA PRO A 114 -42.15 -31.40 -18.58
C PRO A 114 -40.84 -31.63 -17.76
N PRO A 115 -40.29 -32.87 -17.76
CA PRO A 115 -39.56 -33.46 -16.63
C PRO A 115 -38.04 -33.23 -16.60
N PRO A 116 -37.35 -33.56 -15.48
CA PRO A 116 -35.96 -33.24 -15.24
C PRO A 116 -35.05 -34.43 -15.64
N ALA A 117 -34.48 -34.40 -16.84
CA ALA A 117 -33.46 -35.39 -17.21
C ALA A 117 -32.28 -34.84 -18.05
N MET A 118 -32.23 -33.54 -18.34
CA MET A 118 -31.13 -32.94 -19.12
C MET A 118 -30.31 -31.87 -18.37
N VAL A 119 -30.55 -31.64 -17.07
CA VAL A 119 -29.83 -30.61 -16.29
C VAL A 119 -28.62 -31.17 -15.53
N ALA A 120 -28.45 -32.51 -15.48
CA ALA A 120 -27.41 -33.15 -14.66
C ALA A 120 -26.03 -33.26 -15.34
N GLN A 121 -25.93 -33.12 -16.66
CA GLN A 121 -24.64 -33.25 -17.37
C GLN A 121 -23.89 -31.93 -17.58
N THR A 122 -24.56 -30.78 -17.44
CA THR A 122 -23.90 -29.46 -17.51
C THR A 122 -23.33 -28.99 -16.16
N ALA A 123 -23.84 -29.49 -15.03
CA ALA A 123 -23.34 -29.17 -13.69
C ALA A 123 -22.06 -29.96 -13.30
N ALA A 124 -21.87 -31.16 -13.85
CA ALA A 124 -20.69 -31.98 -13.57
C ALA A 124 -19.42 -31.45 -14.27
N ALA A 125 -19.57 -30.87 -15.47
CA ALA A 125 -18.45 -30.27 -16.21
C ALA A 125 -17.98 -28.92 -15.60
N SER A 126 -18.89 -28.14 -15.02
CA SER A 126 -18.53 -26.89 -14.31
C SER A 126 -17.82 -27.15 -12.98
N ASN A 127 -18.21 -28.21 -12.26
CA ASN A 127 -17.55 -28.58 -11.00
C ASN A 127 -16.17 -29.23 -11.23
N ALA A 128 -15.98 -29.99 -12.31
CA ALA A 128 -14.67 -30.52 -12.67
C ALA A 128 -13.69 -29.38 -13.00
N ALA A 129 -14.09 -28.41 -13.83
CA ALA A 129 -13.26 -27.26 -14.19
C ALA A 129 -12.91 -26.36 -12.99
N ALA A 130 -13.84 -26.16 -12.04
CA ALA A 130 -13.59 -25.43 -10.80
C ALA A 130 -12.59 -26.16 -9.87
N ALA A 131 -12.66 -27.50 -9.80
CA ALA A 131 -11.73 -28.31 -9.01
C ALA A 131 -10.30 -28.30 -9.59
N VAL A 132 -10.12 -28.40 -10.92
CA VAL A 132 -8.77 -28.34 -11.53
C VAL A 132 -8.13 -26.95 -11.35
N ASN A 133 -8.94 -25.89 -11.37
CA ASN A 133 -8.47 -24.52 -11.13
C ASN A 133 -8.08 -24.28 -9.66
N ALA A 134 -8.75 -24.91 -8.69
CA ALA A 134 -8.42 -24.82 -7.27
C ALA A 134 -7.07 -25.50 -6.95
N ASP A 135 -6.80 -26.67 -7.54
CA ASP A 135 -5.52 -27.36 -7.36
C ASP A 135 -4.35 -26.60 -8.01
N ALA A 136 -4.56 -26.03 -9.20
CA ALA A 136 -3.55 -25.21 -9.87
C ALA A 136 -3.24 -23.92 -9.09
N ALA A 137 -4.26 -23.26 -8.54
CA ALA A 137 -4.07 -22.08 -7.70
C ALA A 137 -3.29 -22.42 -6.42
N ASN A 138 -3.63 -23.52 -5.73
CA ASN A 138 -2.91 -23.97 -4.53
C ASN A 138 -1.42 -24.21 -4.78
N ILE A 139 -1.04 -24.81 -5.91
CA ILE A 139 0.36 -25.03 -6.28
C ILE A 139 1.11 -23.70 -6.51
N VAL A 140 0.46 -22.71 -7.12
CA VAL A 140 1.04 -21.38 -7.32
C VAL A 140 1.26 -20.66 -5.98
N TYR A 141 0.30 -20.78 -5.05
CA TYR A 141 0.42 -20.20 -3.71
C TYR A 141 1.49 -20.89 -2.86
N GLU A 142 1.60 -22.20 -2.92
CA GLU A 142 2.63 -22.97 -2.19
C GLU A 142 4.05 -22.62 -2.68
N ARG A 143 4.22 -22.46 -4.00
CA ARG A 143 5.51 -22.05 -4.59
C ARG A 143 5.85 -20.60 -4.30
N SER A 144 4.87 -19.71 -4.38
CA SER A 144 5.09 -18.28 -4.13
C SER A 144 5.30 -17.96 -2.66
N ARG A 145 4.75 -18.78 -1.74
CA ARG A 145 4.68 -18.55 -0.28
C ARG A 145 4.02 -17.22 0.08
N LEU A 146 3.05 -16.80 -0.71
CA LEU A 146 2.23 -15.63 -0.39
C LEU A 146 1.18 -16.01 0.66
N ASN A 147 0.91 -15.09 1.59
CA ASN A 147 -0.26 -15.18 2.45
C ASN A 147 -1.47 -14.56 1.73
N THR A 148 -2.51 -15.35 1.47
CA THR A 148 -3.72 -14.96 0.73
C THR A 148 -4.57 -13.92 1.47
N ASP A 149 -4.44 -13.80 2.79
CA ASP A 149 -5.25 -12.88 3.60
C ASP A 149 -4.76 -11.42 3.48
N LEU A 150 -3.51 -11.26 3.06
CA LEU A 150 -2.82 -9.98 2.96
C LEU A 150 -3.04 -9.37 1.55
N THR A 151 -4.18 -8.72 1.37
CA THR A 151 -4.59 -8.09 0.10
C THR A 151 -4.71 -6.57 0.23
N PHE A 152 -4.80 -5.86 -0.90
CA PHE A 152 -5.05 -4.40 -0.89
C PHE A 152 -6.41 -4.01 -0.31
N GLU A 153 -7.40 -4.91 -0.35
CA GLU A 153 -8.75 -4.71 0.20
C GLU A 153 -8.76 -4.76 1.73
N ASN A 154 -7.89 -5.61 2.30
CA ASN A 154 -7.74 -5.74 3.76
C ASN A 154 -6.72 -4.75 4.33
N PHE A 155 -6.08 -3.93 3.49
CA PHE A 155 -5.11 -2.93 3.92
C PHE A 155 -5.76 -1.57 4.15
N VAL A 156 -5.90 -1.18 5.41
CA VAL A 156 -6.50 0.11 5.80
C VAL A 156 -5.57 1.26 5.42
N THR A 157 -6.15 2.30 4.83
CA THR A 157 -5.41 3.44 4.28
C THR A 157 -5.56 4.68 5.16
N GLY A 158 -4.47 5.40 5.37
CA GLY A 158 -4.44 6.70 6.03
C GLY A 158 -3.29 7.55 5.50
N LYS A 159 -3.06 8.71 6.10
CA LYS A 159 -1.99 9.62 5.66
C LYS A 159 -0.61 8.96 5.76
N ALA A 160 -0.41 8.18 6.83
CA ALA A 160 0.85 7.52 7.15
C ALA A 160 1.33 6.47 6.12
N ASN A 161 0.43 5.91 5.31
CA ASN A 161 0.75 4.84 4.36
C ASN A 161 0.23 5.08 2.93
N GLN A 162 -0.35 6.26 2.65
CA GLN A 162 -0.97 6.59 1.38
C GLN A 162 0.02 6.46 0.20
N LEU A 163 1.23 7.02 0.36
CA LEU A 163 2.25 6.98 -0.69
C LEU A 163 2.75 5.55 -0.94
N ALA A 164 3.02 4.79 0.13
CA ALA A 164 3.46 3.40 0.03
C ALA A 164 2.43 2.52 -0.68
N ARG A 165 1.14 2.71 -0.37
CA ARG A 165 0.06 2.00 -1.06
C ARG A 165 -0.08 2.41 -2.52
N ALA A 166 0.02 3.70 -2.84
CA ALA A 166 -0.05 4.18 -4.22
C ALA A 166 1.09 3.60 -5.07
N ALA A 167 2.32 3.62 -4.54
CA ALA A 167 3.49 2.99 -5.16
C ALA A 167 3.28 1.48 -5.35
N ALA A 168 2.78 0.78 -4.32
CA ALA A 168 2.48 -0.64 -4.38
C ALA A 168 1.45 -1.00 -5.47
N LEU A 169 0.37 -0.21 -5.60
CA LEU A 169 -0.63 -0.40 -6.65
C LEU A 169 -0.03 -0.18 -8.05
N GLN A 170 0.76 0.87 -8.23
CA GLN A 170 1.40 1.16 -9.51
C GLN A 170 2.37 0.04 -9.93
N VAL A 171 3.12 -0.52 -8.98
CA VAL A 171 4.03 -1.66 -9.23
C VAL A 171 3.25 -2.94 -9.52
N ALA A 172 2.10 -3.16 -8.88
CA ALA A 172 1.26 -4.32 -9.16
C ALA A 172 0.63 -4.26 -10.57
N GLU A 173 0.23 -3.07 -11.03
CA GLU A 173 -0.35 -2.87 -12.37
C GLU A 173 0.70 -2.87 -13.49
N ASN A 174 1.89 -2.31 -13.24
CA ASN A 174 2.97 -2.17 -14.23
C ASN A 174 4.31 -2.66 -13.68
N PRO A 175 4.46 -3.99 -13.44
CA PRO A 175 5.67 -4.54 -12.87
C PRO A 175 6.86 -4.40 -13.81
N GLY A 176 8.03 -4.07 -13.26
CA GLY A 176 9.31 -4.06 -13.98
C GLY A 176 9.58 -2.84 -14.86
N THR A 177 8.60 -1.93 -15.02
CA THR A 177 8.76 -0.71 -15.84
C THR A 177 9.06 0.53 -15.01
N SER A 178 8.31 0.75 -13.92
CA SER A 178 8.46 1.91 -13.03
C SER A 178 8.86 1.43 -11.65
N TYR A 179 9.78 2.15 -10.99
CA TYR A 179 10.13 1.93 -9.58
C TYR A 179 10.67 0.52 -9.28
N ASN A 180 11.80 0.18 -9.91
CA ASN A 180 12.49 -1.09 -9.69
C ASN A 180 13.92 -0.84 -9.20
N PRO A 181 14.26 -1.20 -7.95
CA PRO A 181 13.42 -1.87 -6.97
C PRO A 181 12.39 -0.93 -6.33
N LEU A 182 11.30 -1.47 -5.81
CA LEU A 182 10.47 -0.78 -4.82
C LEU A 182 11.03 -1.11 -3.42
N PHE A 183 11.48 -0.09 -2.70
CA PHE A 183 12.04 -0.22 -1.35
C PHE A 183 11.10 0.40 -0.32
N LEU A 184 10.46 -0.44 0.49
CA LEU A 184 9.57 -0.01 1.57
C LEU A 184 10.32 -0.03 2.90
N TYR A 185 10.33 1.08 3.62
CA TYR A 185 10.98 1.12 4.94
C TYR A 185 10.11 1.77 6.00
N GLY A 186 10.38 1.44 7.26
CA GLY A 186 9.65 1.97 8.41
C GLY A 186 9.77 1.00 9.59
N GLY A 187 9.35 1.43 10.78
CA GLY A 187 9.43 0.61 11.98
C GLY A 187 8.67 -0.72 11.92
N VAL A 188 8.79 -1.49 13.01
CA VAL A 188 8.11 -2.79 13.14
C VAL A 188 6.59 -2.62 13.14
N GLY A 189 5.89 -3.56 12.50
CA GLY A 189 4.43 -3.60 12.56
C GLY A 189 3.71 -2.42 11.90
N LEU A 190 4.28 -1.81 10.86
CA LEU A 190 3.64 -0.74 10.09
C LEU A 190 2.94 -1.22 8.80
N GLY A 191 2.98 -2.52 8.52
CA GLY A 191 2.32 -3.11 7.34
C GLY A 191 3.21 -3.30 6.11
N LYS A 192 4.55 -3.23 6.25
CA LYS A 192 5.52 -3.55 5.19
C LYS A 192 5.25 -4.91 4.55
N THR A 193 5.21 -5.96 5.39
CA THR A 193 4.90 -7.34 4.98
C THR A 193 3.52 -7.43 4.31
N HIS A 194 2.51 -6.75 4.84
CA HIS A 194 1.16 -6.75 4.23
C HIS A 194 1.21 -6.21 2.80
N LEU A 195 1.85 -5.05 2.58
CA LEU A 195 1.92 -4.44 1.25
C LEU A 195 2.63 -5.31 0.23
N ILE A 196 3.78 -5.92 0.58
CA ILE A 196 4.49 -6.78 -0.38
C ILE A 196 3.67 -8.02 -0.75
N HIS A 197 2.96 -8.62 0.21
CA HIS A 197 2.05 -9.72 -0.06
C HIS A 197 0.86 -9.27 -0.92
N ALA A 198 0.30 -8.08 -0.67
CA ALA A 198 -0.79 -7.54 -1.45
C ALA A 198 -0.40 -7.33 -2.93
N ILE A 199 0.82 -6.86 -3.20
CA ILE A 199 1.36 -6.75 -4.56
C ILE A 199 1.46 -8.13 -5.21
N GLY A 200 2.06 -9.11 -4.51
CA GLY A 200 2.19 -10.47 -5.02
C GLY A 200 0.83 -11.12 -5.31
N ASN A 201 -0.13 -10.99 -4.39
CA ASN A 201 -1.48 -11.52 -4.54
C ASN A 201 -2.22 -10.87 -5.72
N ALA A 202 -2.10 -9.56 -5.91
CA ALA A 202 -2.69 -8.86 -7.05
C ALA A 202 -2.11 -9.35 -8.38
N MET A 203 -0.79 -9.57 -8.45
CA MET A 203 -0.13 -10.08 -9.65
C MET A 203 -0.52 -11.53 -9.97
N VAL A 204 -0.68 -12.39 -8.95
CA VAL A 204 -1.17 -13.76 -9.14
C VAL A 204 -2.64 -13.75 -9.59
N ALA A 205 -3.48 -12.92 -8.98
CA ALA A 205 -4.90 -12.81 -9.30
C ALA A 205 -5.16 -12.29 -10.74
N ALA A 206 -4.23 -11.54 -11.33
CA ALA A 206 -4.31 -11.09 -12.72
C ALA A 206 -4.23 -12.23 -13.75
N GLY A 207 -3.90 -13.47 -13.34
CA GLY A 207 -4.02 -14.66 -14.18
C GLY A 207 -2.97 -14.81 -15.28
N THR A 208 -1.86 -14.07 -15.20
CA THR A 208 -0.83 -14.00 -16.24
C THR A 208 0.24 -15.10 -16.14
N GLY A 209 0.12 -16.04 -15.19
CA GLY A 209 1.09 -17.13 -15.01
C GLY A 209 2.45 -16.67 -14.44
N VAL A 210 2.47 -15.49 -13.80
CA VAL A 210 3.68 -14.85 -13.25
C VAL A 210 4.28 -15.70 -12.13
N ARG A 211 5.61 -15.88 -12.18
CA ARG A 211 6.36 -16.57 -11.12
C ARG A 211 6.74 -15.61 -10.01
N VAL A 212 5.92 -15.58 -8.97
CA VAL A 212 6.14 -14.77 -7.78
C VAL A 212 6.87 -15.58 -6.71
N ARG A 213 7.79 -14.96 -5.97
CA ARG A 213 8.41 -15.55 -4.79
C ARG A 213 8.52 -14.55 -3.65
N TYR A 214 7.89 -14.87 -2.52
CA TYR A 214 8.11 -14.22 -1.24
C TYR A 214 9.15 -14.96 -0.40
N VAL A 215 10.11 -14.23 0.16
CA VAL A 215 11.10 -14.80 1.09
C VAL A 215 11.53 -13.78 2.13
N HIS A 216 11.52 -14.19 3.40
CA HIS A 216 12.17 -13.43 4.47
C HIS A 216 13.69 -13.56 4.34
N ALA A 217 14.43 -12.48 4.61
CA ALA A 217 15.89 -12.46 4.43
C ALA A 217 16.63 -13.58 5.16
N ASP A 218 16.28 -13.94 6.40
CA ASP A 218 16.89 -15.10 7.10
C ASP A 218 16.65 -16.44 6.38
N GLN A 219 15.49 -16.61 5.77
CA GLN A 219 15.19 -17.81 5.00
C GLN A 219 16.03 -17.83 3.73
N TYR A 220 16.22 -16.69 3.07
CA TYR A 220 17.10 -16.59 1.91
C TYR A 220 18.56 -16.90 2.27
N VAL A 221 19.07 -16.38 3.39
CA VAL A 221 20.40 -16.74 3.93
C VAL A 221 20.50 -18.25 4.12
N SER A 222 19.49 -18.86 4.75
CA SER A 222 19.44 -20.30 4.98
C SER A 222 19.42 -21.11 3.68
N ASP A 223 18.69 -20.64 2.68
CA ASP A 223 18.59 -21.28 1.36
C ASP A 223 19.93 -21.24 0.62
N VAL A 224 20.66 -20.12 0.66
CA VAL A 224 22.00 -19.98 0.08
C VAL A 224 22.98 -20.96 0.74
N VAL A 225 22.97 -21.04 2.08
CA VAL A 225 23.83 -21.97 2.83
C VAL A 225 23.53 -23.43 2.45
N LYS A 226 22.25 -23.80 2.37
CA LYS A 226 21.83 -25.16 1.98
C LYS A 226 22.22 -25.49 0.54
N ALA A 227 22.04 -24.56 -0.40
CA ALA A 227 22.41 -24.74 -1.80
C ALA A 227 23.92 -24.98 -1.95
N TYR A 228 24.72 -24.26 -1.16
CA TYR A 228 26.17 -24.45 -1.12
C TYR A 228 26.56 -25.82 -0.58
N GLN A 229 25.99 -26.22 0.58
CA GLN A 229 26.27 -27.52 1.20
C GLN A 229 25.91 -28.71 0.29
N ARG A 230 24.81 -28.60 -0.46
CA ARG A 230 24.30 -29.65 -1.34
C ARG A 230 24.93 -29.65 -2.74
N LYS A 231 25.86 -28.72 -3.02
CA LYS A 231 26.41 -28.50 -4.37
C LYS A 231 25.33 -28.25 -5.45
N ALA A 232 24.17 -27.74 -5.05
CA ALA A 232 23.01 -27.49 -5.92
C ALA A 232 22.86 -25.99 -6.25
N PHE A 233 24.00 -25.32 -6.44
CA PHE A 233 24.05 -23.86 -6.51
C PHE A 233 23.58 -23.31 -7.87
N ASP A 234 23.84 -24.05 -8.94
CA ASP A 234 23.39 -23.68 -10.28
C ASP A 234 21.86 -23.73 -10.37
N ASP A 235 21.23 -24.73 -9.73
CA ASP A 235 19.78 -24.83 -9.66
C ASP A 235 19.17 -23.69 -8.84
N PHE A 236 19.82 -23.31 -7.74
CA PHE A 236 19.42 -22.14 -6.94
C PHE A 236 19.42 -20.86 -7.81
N LYS A 237 20.49 -20.61 -8.57
CA LYS A 237 20.58 -19.44 -9.46
C LYS A 237 19.52 -19.47 -10.54
N ARG A 238 19.36 -20.61 -11.23
CA ARG A 238 18.33 -20.79 -12.26
C ARG A 238 16.94 -20.50 -11.71
N TYR A 239 16.63 -20.97 -10.51
CA TYR A 239 15.35 -20.72 -9.86
C TYR A 239 15.10 -19.22 -9.65
N TYR A 240 16.01 -18.50 -8.98
CA TYR A 240 15.82 -17.07 -8.70
C TYR A 240 15.84 -16.22 -9.97
N HIS A 241 16.70 -16.54 -10.94
CA HIS A 241 16.71 -15.86 -12.24
C HIS A 241 15.44 -16.13 -13.06
N SER A 242 14.69 -17.19 -12.75
CA SER A 242 13.45 -17.51 -13.44
C SER A 242 12.27 -16.67 -12.96
N LEU A 243 12.31 -16.12 -11.74
CA LEU A 243 11.20 -15.37 -11.15
C LEU A 243 10.83 -14.13 -11.94
N ASP A 244 9.57 -13.74 -11.94
CA ASP A 244 9.09 -12.50 -12.57
C ASP A 244 8.88 -11.39 -11.52
N LEU A 245 8.63 -11.80 -10.26
CA LEU A 245 8.58 -10.94 -9.08
C LEU A 245 9.31 -11.61 -7.90
N LEU A 246 10.28 -10.89 -7.33
CA LEU A 246 10.96 -11.28 -6.09
C LEU A 246 10.62 -10.29 -4.97
N LEU A 247 10.02 -10.81 -3.90
CA LEU A 247 9.68 -10.07 -2.69
C LEU A 247 10.64 -10.50 -1.57
N ILE A 248 11.51 -9.59 -1.14
CA ILE A 248 12.41 -9.80 0.00
C ILE A 248 11.87 -9.02 1.21
N ASP A 249 11.57 -9.74 2.29
CA ASP A 249 11.17 -9.12 3.55
C ASP A 249 12.38 -8.99 4.50
N ASP A 250 12.45 -7.88 5.23
CA ASP A 250 13.41 -7.56 6.29
C ASP A 250 14.89 -7.72 5.85
N ILE A 251 15.31 -6.97 4.81
CA ILE A 251 16.65 -7.02 4.22
C ILE A 251 17.80 -6.79 5.24
N GLN A 252 17.52 -6.17 6.37
CA GLN A 252 18.48 -5.93 7.46
C GLN A 252 19.16 -7.23 7.96
N PHE A 253 18.51 -8.40 7.83
CA PHE A 253 19.10 -9.69 8.21
C PHE A 253 20.22 -10.16 7.29
N PHE A 254 20.48 -9.49 6.17
CA PHE A 254 21.67 -9.75 5.36
C PHE A 254 22.96 -9.21 6.00
N SER A 255 22.86 -8.37 7.03
CA SER A 255 24.01 -7.75 7.68
C SER A 255 25.09 -8.77 8.08
N GLY A 256 26.32 -8.55 7.60
CA GLY A 256 27.47 -9.44 7.86
C GLY A 256 27.44 -10.80 7.15
N LYS A 257 26.43 -11.07 6.30
CA LYS A 257 26.31 -12.30 5.50
C LYS A 257 26.88 -12.11 4.10
N ASN A 258 28.19 -11.87 4.00
CA ASN A 258 28.88 -11.48 2.75
C ASN A 258 28.54 -12.37 1.55
N ARG A 259 28.55 -13.70 1.73
CA ARG A 259 28.22 -14.63 0.65
C ARG A 259 26.77 -14.51 0.18
N THR A 260 25.83 -14.39 1.10
CA THR A 260 24.41 -14.18 0.77
C THR A 260 24.20 -12.86 0.02
N GLN A 261 24.88 -11.79 0.46
CA GLN A 261 24.82 -10.49 -0.18
C GLN A 261 25.37 -10.53 -1.61
N GLU A 262 26.51 -11.20 -1.81
CA GLU A 262 27.11 -11.41 -3.14
C GLU A 262 26.14 -12.13 -4.09
N GLU A 263 25.52 -13.22 -3.64
CA GLU A 263 24.60 -13.97 -4.49
C GLU A 263 23.30 -13.24 -4.76
N PHE A 264 22.79 -12.51 -3.77
CA PHE A 264 21.65 -11.64 -3.98
C PHE A 264 21.97 -10.51 -4.96
N PHE A 265 23.17 -9.94 -4.92
CA PHE A 265 23.61 -8.92 -5.88
C PHE A 265 23.57 -9.46 -7.32
N TYR A 266 24.05 -10.67 -7.56
CA TYR A 266 23.97 -11.29 -8.89
C TYR A 266 22.53 -11.61 -9.32
N ALA A 267 21.70 -12.12 -8.41
CA ALA A 267 20.29 -12.36 -8.70
C ALA A 267 19.55 -11.05 -9.03
N PHE A 268 19.82 -9.99 -8.28
CA PHE A 268 19.29 -8.65 -8.49
C PHE A 268 19.62 -8.15 -9.90
N GLU A 269 20.90 -8.21 -10.30
CA GLU A 269 21.32 -7.75 -11.63
C GLU A 269 20.67 -8.54 -12.77
N ALA A 270 20.60 -9.87 -12.63
CA ALA A 270 19.97 -10.73 -13.62
C ALA A 270 18.49 -10.40 -13.79
N MET A 271 17.78 -10.13 -12.69
CA MET A 271 16.37 -9.77 -12.69
C MET A 271 16.14 -8.37 -13.29
N VAL A 272 16.92 -7.37 -12.87
CA VAL A 272 16.80 -5.99 -13.39
C VAL A 272 17.08 -5.95 -14.90
N ALA A 273 18.12 -6.65 -15.37
CA ALA A 273 18.44 -6.73 -16.79
C ALA A 273 17.30 -7.31 -17.65
N GLN A 274 16.49 -8.20 -17.06
CA GLN A 274 15.32 -8.80 -17.69
C GLN A 274 14.01 -8.03 -17.44
N ARG A 275 14.09 -6.83 -16.84
CA ARG A 275 12.93 -6.01 -16.42
C ARG A 275 11.96 -6.76 -15.50
N LYS A 276 12.48 -7.63 -14.64
CA LYS A 276 11.72 -8.34 -13.61
C LYS A 276 11.61 -7.51 -12.35
N GLN A 277 10.50 -7.59 -11.64
CA GLN A 277 10.25 -6.73 -10.50
C GLN A 277 10.93 -7.25 -9.24
N ILE A 278 11.57 -6.35 -8.50
CA ILE A 278 12.12 -6.61 -7.17
C ILE A 278 11.45 -5.65 -6.18
N ILE A 279 11.02 -6.19 -5.04
CA ILE A 279 10.46 -5.42 -3.93
C ILE A 279 11.16 -5.83 -2.65
N ILE A 280 11.58 -4.85 -1.88
CA ILE A 280 12.41 -5.04 -0.68
C ILE A 280 11.77 -4.28 0.47
N THR A 281 11.74 -4.88 1.65
CA THR A 281 11.38 -4.18 2.89
C THR A 281 12.57 -4.06 3.84
N SER A 282 12.53 -3.03 4.69
CA SER A 282 13.55 -2.77 5.71
C SER A 282 12.95 -2.05 6.92
N ASP A 283 13.60 -2.17 8.07
CA ASP A 283 13.26 -1.35 9.24
C ASP A 283 13.79 0.08 9.13
N THR A 284 14.90 0.28 8.42
CA THR A 284 15.59 1.57 8.28
C THR A 284 15.85 1.94 6.82
N TYR A 285 16.24 3.19 6.59
CA TYR A 285 16.57 3.69 5.25
C TYR A 285 17.80 2.97 4.67
N PRO A 286 17.93 2.75 3.34
CA PRO A 286 19.05 2.01 2.76
C PRO A 286 20.46 2.43 3.22
N LYS A 287 20.69 3.75 3.39
CA LYS A 287 22.00 4.28 3.84
C LYS A 287 22.30 4.03 5.31
N GLU A 288 21.30 3.67 6.11
CA GLU A 288 21.42 3.37 7.54
C GLU A 288 21.60 1.86 7.81
N LEU A 289 21.56 1.03 6.78
CA LEU A 289 21.79 -0.41 6.89
C LEU A 289 23.27 -0.72 7.16
N SER A 290 23.58 -1.06 8.40
CA SER A 290 24.93 -1.46 8.79
C SER A 290 25.26 -2.88 8.31
N GLY A 291 26.49 -3.09 7.85
CA GLY A 291 26.97 -4.42 7.44
C GLY A 291 26.40 -4.94 6.11
N ILE A 292 25.79 -4.06 5.30
CA ILE A 292 25.39 -4.33 3.92
C ILE A 292 26.42 -3.74 2.94
N ASP A 293 26.76 -4.48 1.89
CA ASP A 293 27.68 -4.07 0.82
C ASP A 293 27.20 -2.77 0.15
N SER A 294 28.11 -1.81 -0.02
CA SER A 294 27.81 -0.50 -0.58
C SER A 294 27.22 -0.57 -1.99
N ARG A 295 27.54 -1.62 -2.75
CA ARG A 295 26.95 -1.87 -4.07
C ARG A 295 25.46 -2.19 -3.97
N LEU A 296 25.05 -2.98 -2.98
CA LEU A 296 23.63 -3.25 -2.73
C LEU A 296 22.90 -1.99 -2.27
N ILE A 297 23.49 -1.20 -1.38
CA ILE A 297 22.92 0.08 -0.94
C ILE A 297 22.67 1.00 -2.13
N SER A 298 23.62 1.13 -3.04
CA SER A 298 23.46 1.93 -4.26
C SER A 298 22.32 1.43 -5.16
N ARG A 299 22.03 0.12 -5.16
CA ARG A 299 20.93 -0.46 -5.94
C ARG A 299 19.59 -0.25 -5.28
N PHE A 300 19.53 -0.32 -3.96
CA PHE A 300 18.32 -0.01 -3.20
C PHE A 300 17.92 1.46 -3.39
N ASP A 301 18.89 2.38 -3.41
CA ASP A 301 18.66 3.82 -3.61
C ASP A 301 18.35 4.19 -5.09
N SER A 302 18.60 3.29 -6.05
CA SER A 302 18.38 3.55 -7.48
C SER A 302 16.93 3.45 -7.93
N GLY A 303 16.07 2.84 -7.10
CA GLY A 303 14.66 2.62 -7.37
C GLY A 303 13.76 3.68 -6.71
N LEU A 304 12.59 3.24 -6.25
CA LEU A 304 11.72 4.09 -5.43
C LEU A 304 11.79 3.68 -3.98
N THR A 305 12.23 4.60 -3.13
CA THR A 305 12.27 4.41 -1.68
C THR A 305 11.10 5.13 -1.03
N VAL A 306 10.24 4.38 -0.32
CA VAL A 306 9.03 4.92 0.31
C VAL A 306 8.98 4.55 1.79
N ALA A 307 8.75 5.58 2.61
CA ALA A 307 8.53 5.40 4.05
C ALA A 307 7.10 4.95 4.33
N ILE A 308 6.94 4.10 5.34
CA ILE A 308 5.66 3.84 6.01
C ILE A 308 5.79 4.40 7.42
N GLU A 309 4.89 5.31 7.76
CA GLU A 309 4.88 5.99 9.06
C GLU A 309 3.90 5.31 10.04
N PRO A 310 4.04 5.56 11.35
CA PRO A 310 3.05 5.13 12.33
C PRO A 310 1.66 5.73 12.05
N PRO A 311 0.58 4.93 12.18
CA PRO A 311 -0.77 5.37 11.83
C PRO A 311 -1.32 6.44 12.80
N GLU A 312 -2.04 7.42 12.24
CA GLU A 312 -2.83 8.39 13.00
C GLU A 312 -4.01 7.75 13.75
N LEU A 313 -4.66 8.49 14.66
CA LEU A 313 -5.72 7.96 15.51
C LEU A 313 -6.88 7.37 14.69
N GLU A 314 -7.31 8.11 13.68
CA GLU A 314 -8.39 7.76 12.76
C GLU A 314 -8.09 6.44 12.05
N MET A 315 -6.84 6.29 11.57
CA MET A 315 -6.38 5.08 10.92
C MET A 315 -6.28 3.90 11.90
N ARG A 316 -5.81 4.11 13.13
CA ARG A 316 -5.80 3.06 14.17
C ARG A 316 -7.19 2.55 14.51
N VAL A 317 -8.18 3.44 14.61
CA VAL A 317 -9.59 3.07 14.81
C VAL A 317 -10.10 2.24 13.63
N ALA A 318 -9.85 2.70 12.40
CA ALA A 318 -10.27 1.98 11.19
C ALA A 318 -9.62 0.59 11.09
N ILE A 319 -8.34 0.45 11.48
CA ILE A 319 -7.65 -0.86 11.55
C ILE A 319 -8.36 -1.80 12.53
N LEU A 320 -8.66 -1.34 13.75
CA LEU A 320 -9.32 -2.15 14.77
C LEU A 320 -10.70 -2.62 14.31
N LEU A 321 -11.50 -1.71 13.74
CA LEU A 321 -12.83 -2.04 13.22
C LEU A 321 -12.74 -3.08 12.09
N ARG A 322 -11.84 -2.89 11.12
CA ARG A 322 -11.66 -3.81 9.99
C ARG A 322 -11.17 -5.19 10.45
N LYS A 323 -10.28 -5.23 11.45
CA LYS A 323 -9.80 -6.51 12.01
C LYS A 323 -10.87 -7.23 12.82
N ALA A 324 -11.66 -6.51 13.62
CA ALA A 324 -12.78 -7.10 14.35
C ALA A 324 -13.83 -7.67 13.39
N GLU A 325 -14.14 -6.95 12.30
CA GLU A 325 -15.02 -7.41 11.22
C GLU A 325 -14.49 -8.70 10.58
N SER A 326 -13.18 -8.79 10.30
CA SER A 326 -12.57 -10.01 9.74
C SER A 326 -12.61 -11.21 10.69
N GLU A 327 -12.68 -10.97 12.00
CA GLU A 327 -12.86 -12.01 13.02
C GLU A 327 -14.35 -12.30 13.32
N GLY A 328 -15.27 -11.65 12.61
CA GLY A 328 -16.71 -11.82 12.76
C GLY A 328 -17.27 -11.26 14.07
N VAL A 329 -16.57 -10.32 14.70
CA VAL A 329 -16.99 -9.73 15.98
C VAL A 329 -17.43 -8.28 15.78
N PRO A 330 -18.68 -7.92 16.11
CA PRO A 330 -19.12 -6.53 16.06
C PRO A 330 -18.40 -5.73 17.15
N MET A 331 -17.64 -4.73 16.73
CA MET A 331 -16.90 -3.84 17.62
C MET A 331 -17.52 -2.44 17.61
N PRO A 332 -18.04 -1.94 18.75
CA PRO A 332 -18.50 -0.57 18.84
C PRO A 332 -17.35 0.42 18.62
N GLU A 333 -17.64 1.54 17.94
CA GLU A 333 -16.64 2.55 17.60
C GLU A 333 -15.99 3.16 18.85
N GLU A 334 -16.75 3.34 19.93
CA GLU A 334 -16.24 3.83 21.21
C GLU A 334 -15.15 2.91 21.82
N VAL A 335 -15.28 1.60 21.59
CA VAL A 335 -14.31 0.60 22.06
C VAL A 335 -13.05 0.67 21.20
N ALA A 336 -13.21 0.74 19.87
CA ALA A 336 -12.09 0.92 18.96
C ALA A 336 -11.33 2.22 19.25
N PHE A 337 -12.05 3.31 19.48
CA PHE A 337 -11.51 4.61 19.87
C PHE A 337 -10.75 4.54 21.19
N PHE A 338 -11.31 3.87 22.21
CA PHE A 338 -10.65 3.68 23.49
C PHE A 338 -9.29 2.98 23.33
N ILE A 339 -9.26 1.83 22.63
CA ILE A 339 -8.02 1.07 22.40
C ILE A 339 -7.01 1.90 21.59
N ALA A 340 -7.44 2.51 20.49
CA ALA A 340 -6.59 3.32 19.61
C ALA A 340 -6.04 4.60 20.28
N LYS A 341 -6.76 5.16 21.26
CA LYS A 341 -6.32 6.34 22.00
C LYS A 341 -5.16 6.02 22.94
N HIS A 342 -5.20 4.85 23.57
CA HIS A 342 -4.22 4.40 24.55
C HIS A 342 -3.02 3.72 23.87
N LEU A 343 -3.23 2.88 22.86
CA LEU A 343 -2.15 2.17 22.17
C LEU A 343 -1.68 2.94 20.93
N ARG A 344 -0.42 3.38 20.93
CA ARG A 344 0.14 4.31 19.91
C ARG A 344 1.36 3.78 19.18
N SER A 345 1.91 2.65 19.57
CA SER A 345 3.25 2.24 19.16
C SER A 345 3.27 1.70 17.73
N ASN A 346 2.54 0.62 17.44
CA ASN A 346 2.46 0.02 16.09
C ASN A 346 1.20 -0.84 15.89
N VAL A 347 0.94 -1.26 14.65
CA VAL A 347 -0.26 -2.04 14.30
C VAL A 347 -0.25 -3.43 14.94
N ARG A 348 0.91 -4.06 15.12
CA ARG A 348 1.00 -5.38 15.78
C ARG A 348 0.51 -5.32 17.22
N GLU A 349 0.80 -4.24 17.95
CA GLU A 349 0.29 -4.04 19.30
C GLU A 349 -1.23 -3.83 19.32
N LEU A 350 -1.77 -3.06 18.36
CA LEU A 350 -3.23 -2.89 18.21
C LEU A 350 -3.92 -4.22 17.95
N GLU A 351 -3.39 -5.03 17.02
CA GLU A 351 -3.91 -6.36 16.72
C GLU A 351 -3.80 -7.30 17.93
N GLY A 352 -2.67 -7.25 18.66
CA GLY A 352 -2.47 -8.02 19.88
C GLY A 352 -3.47 -7.64 20.98
N ALA A 353 -3.72 -6.36 21.16
CA ALA A 353 -4.70 -5.86 22.11
C ALA A 353 -6.13 -6.23 21.73
N LEU A 354 -6.49 -6.13 20.45
CA LEU A 354 -7.78 -6.59 19.95
C LEU A 354 -7.97 -8.07 20.27
N ARG A 355 -7.01 -8.93 19.90
CA ARG A 355 -7.06 -10.37 20.20
C ARG A 355 -7.20 -10.64 21.70
N LYS A 356 -6.50 -9.90 22.56
CA LYS A 356 -6.60 -10.03 24.02
C LYS A 356 -8.01 -9.67 24.51
N VAL A 357 -8.59 -8.58 24.02
CA VAL A 357 -9.97 -8.17 24.32
C VAL A 357 -10.97 -9.23 23.87
N LEU A 358 -10.84 -9.72 22.64
CA LEU A 358 -11.73 -10.74 22.07
C LEU A 358 -11.64 -12.06 22.84
N ALA A 359 -10.43 -12.50 23.17
CA ALA A 359 -10.23 -13.69 23.99
C ALA A 359 -10.85 -13.52 25.39
N TYR A 360 -10.62 -12.37 26.04
CA TYR A 360 -11.19 -12.09 27.36
C TYR A 360 -12.72 -12.10 27.35
N ALA A 361 -13.34 -11.44 26.37
CA ALA A 361 -14.78 -11.40 26.19
C ALA A 361 -15.36 -12.81 25.99
N ARG A 362 -14.74 -13.63 25.14
CA ARG A 362 -15.12 -15.04 24.93
C ARG A 362 -15.03 -15.86 26.21
N PHE A 363 -13.94 -15.75 26.97
CA PHE A 363 -13.76 -16.51 28.21
C PHE A 363 -14.72 -16.10 29.34
N HIS A 364 -15.21 -14.86 29.34
CA HIS A 364 -16.14 -14.35 30.36
C HIS A 364 -17.59 -14.34 29.88
N GLY A 365 -17.90 -14.95 28.73
CA GLY A 365 -19.26 -15.00 28.17
C GLY A 365 -19.86 -13.62 27.89
N ARG A 366 -19.03 -12.66 27.46
CA ARG A 366 -19.47 -11.31 27.10
C ARG A 366 -19.65 -11.23 25.59
N ASP A 367 -20.91 -11.25 25.14
CA ASP A 367 -21.24 -11.18 23.71
C ASP A 367 -21.09 -9.77 23.11
N VAL A 368 -21.11 -8.73 23.97
CA VAL A 368 -20.97 -7.33 23.58
C VAL A 368 -19.68 -6.76 24.16
N LEU A 369 -18.86 -6.20 23.28
CA LEU A 369 -17.66 -5.46 23.68
C LEU A 369 -18.05 -4.11 24.26
N THR A 370 -17.60 -3.83 25.48
CA THR A 370 -17.76 -2.52 26.12
C THR A 370 -16.40 -1.97 26.53
N VAL A 371 -16.34 -0.66 26.76
CA VAL A 371 -15.10 0.01 27.21
C VAL A 371 -14.59 -0.58 28.52
N ASP A 372 -15.47 -1.01 29.43
CA ASP A 372 -15.07 -1.58 30.72
C ASP A 372 -14.46 -2.98 30.57
N VAL A 373 -15.03 -3.83 29.70
CA VAL A 373 -14.42 -5.13 29.33
C VAL A 373 -13.01 -4.92 28.76
N CYS A 374 -12.82 -3.88 27.94
CA CYS A 374 -11.50 -3.55 27.41
C CYS A 374 -10.52 -3.07 28.47
N LYS A 375 -10.94 -2.24 29.42
CA LYS A 375 -10.09 -1.81 30.54
C LYS A 375 -9.61 -2.99 31.38
N GLU A 376 -10.50 -3.94 31.65
CA GLU A 376 -10.17 -5.15 32.40
C GLU A 376 -9.20 -6.05 31.61
N ALA A 377 -9.53 -6.33 30.34
CA ALA A 377 -8.70 -7.17 29.48
C ALA A 377 -7.30 -6.59 29.23
N LEU A 378 -7.20 -5.27 29.09
CA LEU A 378 -5.96 -4.57 28.75
C LEU A 378 -5.25 -3.98 29.95
N LYS A 379 -5.65 -4.26 31.19
CA LYS A 379 -5.08 -3.64 32.41
C LYS A 379 -3.55 -3.60 32.42
N ASP A 380 -2.88 -4.71 32.11
CA ASP A 380 -1.42 -4.79 32.10
C ASP A 380 -0.80 -3.93 30.98
N LEU A 381 -1.36 -4.01 29.76
CA LEU A 381 -0.88 -3.25 28.59
C LEU A 381 -1.11 -1.75 28.78
N LEU A 382 -2.26 -1.38 29.32
CA LEU A 382 -2.59 -0.01 29.68
C LEU A 382 -1.71 0.49 30.82
N SER A 383 -1.26 -0.35 31.75
CA SER A 383 -0.34 0.07 32.81
C SER A 383 1.06 0.40 32.28
N VAL A 384 1.53 -0.34 31.26
CA VAL A 384 2.82 -0.08 30.57
C VAL A 384 2.71 1.13 29.65
N SER A 385 1.61 1.26 28.90
CA SER A 385 1.33 2.40 28.02
C SER A 385 0.97 3.68 28.79
N ASN A 386 0.42 3.56 30.00
CA ASN A 386 0.21 4.64 30.96
C ASN A 386 1.48 5.05 31.72
N GLY A 387 2.66 4.62 31.25
CA GLY A 387 3.82 5.50 31.29
C GLY A 387 3.54 6.74 30.45
N GLN A 388 2.53 7.55 30.83
CA GLN A 388 2.36 8.90 30.29
C GLN A 388 3.74 9.52 30.33
N ILE A 389 4.16 10.13 29.22
CA ILE A 389 5.37 10.93 29.22
C ILE A 389 5.09 12.08 30.19
N THR A 390 5.41 11.88 31.45
CA THR A 390 5.27 12.89 32.49
C THR A 390 6.56 13.69 32.51
N VAL A 391 6.48 14.92 33.02
CA VAL A 391 7.68 15.76 33.14
C VAL A 391 8.69 15.10 34.08
N GLU A 392 8.23 14.38 35.09
CA GLU A 392 9.06 13.62 36.02
C GLU A 392 9.80 12.48 35.32
N ASN A 393 9.14 11.75 34.41
CA ASN A 393 9.79 10.72 33.60
C ASN A 393 10.84 11.33 32.66
N ILE A 394 10.50 12.42 31.97
CA ILE A 394 11.45 13.15 31.11
C ILE A 394 12.68 13.60 31.92
N GLN A 395 12.47 14.19 33.10
CA GLN A 395 13.56 14.62 33.98
C GLN A 395 14.46 13.46 34.36
N LYS A 396 13.88 12.30 34.70
CA LYS A 396 14.64 11.09 35.06
C LYS A 396 15.43 10.54 33.87
N THR A 397 14.79 10.32 32.73
CA THR A 397 15.45 9.79 31.53
C THR A 397 16.59 10.69 31.05
N VAL A 398 16.38 12.01 31.04
CA VAL A 398 17.43 12.96 30.66
C VAL A 398 18.55 13.01 31.70
N ALA A 399 18.23 12.93 33.00
CA ALA A 399 19.24 12.86 34.04
C ALA A 399 20.11 11.61 33.94
N ASP A 400 19.50 10.45 33.69
CA ASP A 400 20.19 9.16 33.55
C ASP A 400 21.06 9.10 32.29
N PHE A 401 20.61 9.73 31.19
CA PHE A 401 21.36 9.85 29.95
C PHE A 401 22.63 10.70 30.13
N TYR A 402 22.50 11.90 30.73
CA TYR A 402 23.62 12.82 30.94
C TYR A 402 24.41 12.56 32.23
N LYS A 403 24.08 11.50 32.99
CA LYS A 403 24.73 11.11 34.25
C LYS A 403 24.73 12.22 35.30
N ILE A 404 23.62 12.96 35.40
CA ILE A 404 23.38 13.96 36.45
C ILE A 404 22.31 13.47 37.43
N LYS A 405 22.20 14.08 38.61
CA LYS A 405 21.13 13.73 39.55
C LYS A 405 19.85 14.45 39.15
N VAL A 406 18.69 13.82 39.35
CA VAL A 406 17.38 14.47 39.12
C VAL A 406 17.24 15.75 39.95
N ALA A 407 17.81 15.80 41.16
CA ALA A 407 17.89 17.01 41.99
C ALA A 407 18.55 18.21 41.28
N ASP A 408 19.48 17.96 40.35
CA ASP A 408 20.14 19.02 39.59
C ASP A 408 19.19 19.69 38.57
N MET A 409 18.07 19.06 38.20
CA MET A 409 17.05 19.68 37.35
C MET A 409 16.37 20.89 38.02
N TYR A 410 16.26 20.86 39.35
CA TYR A 410 15.67 21.92 40.18
C TYR A 410 16.68 22.98 40.62
N SER A 411 17.99 22.68 40.51
CA SER A 411 19.06 23.53 41.05
C SER A 411 19.19 24.90 40.36
N LYS A 412 19.43 25.97 41.12
CA LYS A 412 19.74 27.30 40.55
C LYS A 412 21.11 27.36 39.85
N ARG A 413 21.96 26.34 40.00
CA ARG A 413 23.29 26.26 39.38
C ARG A 413 23.16 26.22 37.85
N ARG A 414 24.08 26.92 37.16
CA ARG A 414 24.14 27.04 35.70
C ARG A 414 25.47 26.59 35.03
N PRO A 415 26.20 25.59 35.53
CA PRO A 415 27.33 25.06 34.78
C PRO A 415 26.82 24.32 33.52
N ALA A 416 27.60 24.30 32.45
CA ALA A 416 27.16 23.79 31.14
C ALA A 416 26.68 22.32 31.20
N ASN A 417 27.37 21.49 32.00
CA ASN A 417 27.05 20.09 32.23
C ASN A 417 25.72 19.83 32.96
N ILE A 418 25.08 20.86 33.54
CA ILE A 418 23.74 20.77 34.14
C ILE A 418 22.74 21.61 33.35
N ALA A 419 23.15 22.77 32.85
CA ALA A 419 22.29 23.68 32.10
C ALA A 419 21.82 23.08 30.77
N LEU A 420 22.70 22.39 30.03
CA LEU A 420 22.35 21.76 28.75
C LEU A 420 21.34 20.60 28.94
N PRO A 421 21.59 19.58 29.78
CA PRO A 421 20.61 18.51 30.04
C PRO A 421 19.24 19.06 30.47
N ARG A 422 19.24 20.10 31.30
CA ARG A 422 18.01 20.73 31.77
C ARG A 422 17.25 21.45 30.65
N GLN A 423 17.96 22.15 29.76
CA GLN A 423 17.35 22.79 28.59
C GLN A 423 16.76 21.72 27.65
N VAL A 424 17.45 20.60 27.46
CA VAL A 424 16.95 19.44 26.72
C VAL A 424 15.68 18.87 27.35
N ALA A 425 15.66 18.69 28.68
CA ALA A 425 14.47 18.21 29.39
C ALA A 425 13.27 19.17 29.27
N MET A 426 13.49 20.49 29.34
CA MET A 426 12.43 21.49 29.11
C MET A 426 11.90 21.47 27.67
N TYR A 427 12.79 21.31 26.69
CA TYR A 427 12.41 21.14 25.29
C TYR A 427 11.54 19.90 25.08
N LEU A 428 12.00 18.73 25.56
CA LEU A 428 11.24 17.49 25.47
C LEU A 428 9.92 17.56 26.23
N ALA A 429 9.87 18.21 27.40
CA ALA A 429 8.63 18.42 28.13
C ALA A 429 7.63 19.27 27.33
N LYS A 430 8.10 20.24 26.55
CA LYS A 430 7.24 21.06 25.72
C LYS A 430 6.72 20.31 24.49
N GLU A 431 7.54 19.46 23.89
CA GLU A 431 7.20 18.69 22.69
C GLU A 431 6.34 17.45 22.99
N LEU A 432 6.60 16.77 24.11
CA LEU A 432 6.03 15.46 24.42
C LEU A 432 4.87 15.52 25.42
N THR A 433 4.59 16.68 26.01
CA THR A 433 3.49 16.85 26.99
C THR A 433 2.59 18.03 26.61
N GLN A 434 1.36 18.04 27.14
CA GLN A 434 0.39 19.13 26.93
C GLN A 434 0.54 20.29 27.93
N LYS A 435 1.65 20.34 28.69
CA LYS A 435 1.85 21.40 29.69
C LYS A 435 2.22 22.73 29.05
N SER A 436 1.71 23.79 29.66
CA SER A 436 2.05 25.18 29.31
C SER A 436 3.46 25.54 29.79
N LEU A 437 4.05 26.60 29.23
CA LEU A 437 5.38 27.08 29.61
C LEU A 437 5.49 27.44 31.11
N PRO A 438 4.47 28.07 31.75
CA PRO A 438 4.47 28.27 33.19
C PRO A 438 4.47 26.96 33.98
N GLU A 439 3.60 26.01 33.64
CA GLU A 439 3.53 24.71 34.34
C GLU A 439 4.82 23.90 34.22
N ILE A 440 5.48 23.96 33.06
CA ILE A 440 6.81 23.36 32.89
C ILE A 440 7.80 24.09 33.81
N GLY A 441 7.79 25.43 33.83
CA GLY A 441 8.66 26.24 34.70
C GLY A 441 8.57 25.86 36.17
N ASP A 442 7.35 25.66 36.67
CA ASP A 442 7.08 25.23 38.05
C ASP A 442 7.71 23.86 38.36
N LEU A 443 7.53 22.89 37.46
CA LEU A 443 8.06 21.53 37.59
C LEU A 443 9.59 21.45 37.47
N PHE A 444 10.23 22.52 37.00
CA PHE A 444 11.68 22.67 37.00
C PHE A 444 12.15 23.61 38.13
N GLY A 445 11.47 23.64 39.28
CA GLY A 445 11.90 24.38 40.47
C GLY A 445 11.51 25.86 40.45
N GLY A 446 10.30 26.17 39.97
CA GLY A 446 9.71 27.52 40.01
C GLY A 446 10.41 28.52 39.09
N ARG A 447 10.72 28.12 37.86
CA ARG A 447 11.37 28.99 36.87
C ARG A 447 10.35 29.76 36.04
N ASP A 448 10.70 30.99 35.70
CA ASP A 448 9.88 31.82 34.82
C ASP A 448 9.64 31.16 33.45
N HIS A 449 8.43 31.33 32.93
CA HIS A 449 8.03 30.85 31.61
C HIS A 449 8.97 31.32 30.48
N THR A 450 9.59 32.50 30.62
CA THR A 450 10.58 33.04 29.69
C THR A 450 11.86 32.21 29.64
N THR A 451 12.26 31.61 30.77
CA THR A 451 13.42 30.71 30.84
C THR A 451 13.15 29.42 30.08
N VAL A 452 11.94 28.87 30.22
CA VAL A 452 11.51 27.67 29.47
C VAL A 452 11.44 28.00 27.98
N LEU A 453 10.84 29.13 27.60
CA LEU A 453 10.76 29.58 26.22
C LEU A 453 12.15 29.74 25.57
N HIS A 454 13.10 30.35 26.29
CA HIS A 454 14.47 30.50 25.83
C HIS A 454 15.15 29.13 25.65
N ALA A 455 14.96 28.19 26.60
CA ALA A 455 15.49 26.84 26.49
C ALA A 455 14.95 26.10 25.26
N VAL A 456 13.63 26.15 25.04
CA VAL A 456 12.96 25.53 23.90
C VAL A 456 13.51 26.08 22.58
N ARG A 457 13.55 27.41 22.42
CA ARG A 457 14.09 28.04 21.20
C ARG A 457 15.54 27.64 20.93
N LYS A 458 16.38 27.69 21.96
CA LYS A 458 17.81 27.35 21.84
C LYS A 458 18.02 25.90 21.39
N ILE A 459 17.27 24.95 21.94
CA ILE A 459 17.38 23.54 21.56
C ILE A 459 16.79 23.29 20.17
N SER A 460 15.66 23.93 19.81
CA SER A 460 15.10 23.87 18.46
C SER A 460 16.10 24.36 17.41
N ASP A 461 16.74 25.51 17.63
CA ASP A 461 17.73 26.07 16.72
C ASP A 461 18.98 25.18 16.61
N ALA A 462 19.41 24.60 17.72
CA ALA A 462 20.57 23.71 17.76
C ALA A 462 20.28 22.36 17.10
N ARG A 463 19.05 21.83 17.20
CA ARG A 463 18.62 20.59 16.54
C ARG A 463 18.78 20.66 15.02
N ALA A 464 18.50 21.81 14.42
CA ALA A 464 18.65 22.02 12.97
C ALA A 464 20.13 22.14 12.52
N LYS A 465 21.03 22.54 13.41
CA LYS A 465 22.43 22.88 13.08
C LYS A 465 23.44 21.82 13.51
N GLN A 466 23.14 21.01 14.52
CA GLN A 466 24.06 20.08 15.15
C GLN A 466 23.55 18.63 15.02
N ALA A 467 24.20 17.85 14.16
CA ALA A 467 23.80 16.45 13.91
C ALA A 467 23.86 15.58 15.17
N GLU A 468 24.89 15.75 16.02
CA GLU A 468 25.05 15.00 17.27
C GLU A 468 23.92 15.27 18.27
N LEU A 469 23.50 16.54 18.41
CA LEU A 469 22.38 16.90 19.27
C LEU A 469 21.06 16.35 18.72
N ASN A 470 20.85 16.41 17.39
CA ASN A 470 19.65 15.85 16.78
C ASN A 470 19.56 14.33 16.99
N HIS A 471 20.67 13.61 16.84
CA HIS A 471 20.72 12.17 17.14
C HIS A 471 20.42 11.90 18.62
N THR A 472 21.01 12.68 19.53
CA THR A 472 20.76 12.58 20.98
C THR A 472 19.28 12.79 21.33
N LEU A 473 18.66 13.83 20.76
CA LEU A 473 17.24 14.11 20.93
C LEU A 473 16.38 12.97 20.38
N HIS A 474 16.73 12.41 19.23
CA HIS A 474 16.02 11.28 18.65
C HIS A 474 16.08 10.04 19.56
N VAL A 475 17.25 9.70 20.11
CA VAL A 475 17.40 8.59 21.06
C VAL A 475 16.57 8.81 22.32
N LEU A 476 16.57 10.01 22.88
CA LEU A 476 15.76 10.36 24.05
C LEU A 476 14.26 10.32 23.74
N GLU A 477 13.83 10.81 22.57
CA GLU A 477 12.44 10.76 22.11
C GLU A 477 11.96 9.32 21.94
N GLN A 478 12.77 8.43 21.36
CA GLN A 478 12.46 7.00 21.24
C GLN A 478 12.32 6.36 22.63
N THR A 479 13.32 6.57 23.49
CA THR A 479 13.33 6.01 24.86
C THR A 479 12.13 6.45 25.69
N LEU A 480 11.66 7.70 25.51
CA LEU A 480 10.49 8.24 26.21
C LEU A 480 9.16 7.78 25.61
N LYS A 481 9.11 7.50 24.30
CA LYS A 481 7.90 7.06 23.60
C LYS A 481 7.66 5.55 23.71
N GLY A 482 8.68 4.77 24.06
CA GLY A 482 8.63 3.31 24.14
C GLY A 482 9.12 2.69 22.85
#